data_AF-K1T9W7-F1
#
_entry.id   AF-K1T9W7-F1
#
_cell.length_a   1.000
_cell.length_b   1.000
_cell.length_c   1.000
_cell.angle_alpha   90.00
_cell.angle_beta   90.00
_cell.angle_gamma   90.00
#
_symmetry.space_group_name_H-M   'P 1'
#
loop_
_entity.id
_entity.type
_entity.pdbx_description
1 polymer ?
#
loop_
_entity_poly.entity_id
_entity_poly.type
_entity_poly.pdbx_seq_one_letter_code
_entity_poly.pdbx_strand_id
1 'polypeptide(L)'
;MIHSDRRFTYAEAQEVIETGRGDFAEEILTLNRLAQELRRQRFRNGAISFDREEVKFRLDENGKPLGVYFKEQKESNQMIEEFMLLANRRVAEFCAHRRNEKGRAVPRTMV
;
A
#
# COMPACT_ATOMS: atom_id res chain seq x y z
N MET A 1 20.74 -8.25 -2.22
CA MET A 1 20.66 -7.56 -0.92
C MET A 1 20.20 -6.14 -1.20
N ILE A 2 19.22 -5.62 -0.46
CA ILE A 2 18.69 -4.25 -0.64
C ILE A 2 19.12 -3.43 0.57
N HIS A 3 19.61 -2.21 0.33
CA HIS A 3 19.94 -1.23 1.37
C HIS A 3 19.01 -0.03 1.20
N SER A 4 18.21 0.27 2.22
CA SER A 4 17.26 1.39 2.17
C SER A 4 18.01 2.70 2.37
N ASP A 5 17.99 3.59 1.39
CA ASP A 5 18.68 4.89 1.47
C ASP A 5 17.98 5.87 2.43
N ARG A 6 16.65 5.73 2.58
CA ARG A 6 15.85 6.60 3.46
C ARG A 6 14.63 5.90 4.03
N ARG A 7 14.28 6.25 5.28
CA ARG A 7 13.04 5.84 5.93
C ARG A 7 12.10 7.04 6.03
N PHE A 8 11.00 7.01 5.29
CA PHE A 8 9.96 8.04 5.34
C PHE A 8 8.84 7.66 6.30
N THR A 9 8.29 8.68 6.98
CA THR A 9 6.95 8.63 7.54
C THR A 9 5.91 8.97 6.46
N TYR A 10 4.66 8.59 6.69
CA TYR A 10 3.57 8.96 5.78
C TYR A 10 3.38 10.47 5.68
N ALA A 11 3.61 11.21 6.77
CA ALA A 11 3.49 12.67 6.77
C ALA A 11 4.55 13.32 5.88
N GLU A 12 5.81 12.90 5.98
CA GLU A 12 6.89 13.42 5.13
C GLU A 12 6.65 13.09 3.65
N ALA A 13 6.27 11.84 3.34
CA ALA A 13 5.96 11.47 1.96
C ALA A 13 4.75 12.24 1.42
N GLN A 14 3.75 12.52 2.26
CA GLN A 14 2.60 13.34 1.89
C GLN A 14 3.00 14.79 1.59
N GLU A 15 3.87 15.38 2.39
CA GLU A 15 4.36 16.74 2.16
C GLU A 15 5.11 16.85 0.82
N VAL A 16 5.91 15.84 0.47
CA VAL A 16 6.57 15.77 -0.84
C VAL A 16 5.56 15.67 -1.98
N ILE A 17 4.49 14.88 -1.81
CA ILE A 17 3.41 14.76 -2.80
C ILE A 17 2.70 16.10 -3.02
N GLU A 18 2.40 16.82 -1.94
CA GLU A 18 1.64 18.08 -1.97
C GLU A 18 2.47 19.26 -2.49
N THR A 19 3.74 19.33 -2.08
CA THR A 19 4.62 20.48 -2.39
C THR A 19 5.47 20.25 -3.64
N GLY A 20 5.65 19.00 -4.05
CA GLY A 20 6.58 18.59 -5.10
C GLY A 20 8.05 18.83 -4.75
N ARG A 21 8.38 19.06 -3.48
CA ARG A 21 9.72 19.40 -3.00
C ARG A 21 10.15 18.44 -1.90
N GLY A 22 11.46 18.22 -1.79
CA GLY A 22 12.07 17.36 -0.79
C GLY A 22 12.93 16.27 -1.42
N ASP A 23 13.53 15.46 -0.56
CA ASP A 23 14.39 14.37 -1.00
C ASP A 23 13.58 13.28 -1.71
N PHE A 24 14.11 12.76 -2.82
CA PHE A 24 13.46 11.76 -3.67
C PHE A 24 12.08 12.20 -4.21
N ALA A 25 11.88 13.50 -4.42
CA ALA A 25 10.59 14.03 -4.87
C ALA A 25 10.16 13.46 -6.23
N GLU A 26 11.07 13.30 -7.18
CA GLU A 26 10.74 12.76 -8.50
C GLU A 26 10.24 11.31 -8.40
N GLU A 27 10.90 10.48 -7.60
CA GLU A 27 10.56 9.09 -7.36
C GLU A 27 9.23 8.96 -6.66
N ILE A 28 9.01 9.73 -5.58
CA ILE A 28 7.76 9.73 -4.81
C ILE A 28 6.59 10.17 -5.70
N LEU A 29 6.74 11.25 -6.46
CA LEU A 29 5.69 11.73 -7.36
C LEU A 29 5.41 10.74 -8.50
N THR A 30 6.43 10.04 -8.97
CA THR A 30 6.26 8.99 -9.99
C THR A 30 5.50 7.80 -9.44
N LEU A 31 5.87 7.31 -8.26
CA LEU A 31 5.15 6.23 -7.56
C LEU A 31 3.70 6.63 -7.26
N ASN A 32 3.45 7.87 -6.83
CA ASN A 32 2.09 8.34 -6.55
C ASN A 32 1.23 8.33 -7.82
N ARG A 33 1.75 8.86 -8.95
CA ARG A 33 1.04 8.84 -10.25
C ARG A 33 0.70 7.42 -10.69
N LEU A 34 1.63 6.48 -10.55
CA LEU A 34 1.40 5.07 -10.89
C LEU A 34 0.35 4.44 -9.98
N ALA A 35 0.42 4.69 -8.67
CA ALA A 35 -0.57 4.19 -7.72
C ALA A 35 -1.97 4.74 -8.03
N GLN A 36 -2.11 6.01 -8.40
CA GLN A 36 -3.38 6.60 -8.81
C GLN A 36 -3.96 5.91 -10.06
N GLU A 37 -3.13 5.54 -11.06
CA GLU A 37 -3.60 4.76 -12.22
C GLU A 37 -4.02 3.33 -11.82
N LEU A 38 -3.23 2.66 -10.99
CA LEU A 38 -3.55 1.32 -10.47
C LEU A 38 -4.89 1.33 -9.72
N ARG A 39 -5.10 2.34 -8.87
CA ARG A 39 -6.34 2.56 -8.13
C ARG A 39 -7.52 2.75 -9.10
N ARG A 40 -7.39 3.64 -10.08
CA ARG A 40 -8.42 3.87 -11.12
C ARG A 40 -8.75 2.58 -11.88
N GLN A 41 -7.74 1.81 -12.27
CA GLN A 41 -7.95 0.51 -12.91
C GLN A 41 -8.66 -0.50 -11.99
N ARG A 42 -8.26 -0.57 -10.72
CA ARG A 42 -8.83 -1.47 -9.72
C ARG A 42 -10.32 -1.20 -9.49
N PHE A 43 -10.71 0.06 -9.35
CA PHE A 43 -12.13 0.46 -9.23
C PHE A 43 -12.92 0.22 -10.52
N ARG A 44 -12.35 0.51 -11.70
CA ARG A 44 -12.98 0.18 -12.99
C ARG A 44 -13.28 -1.33 -13.12
N ASN A 45 -12.43 -2.17 -12.53
CA ASN A 45 -12.58 -3.62 -12.53
C ASN A 45 -13.50 -4.13 -11.40
N GLY A 46 -14.26 -3.25 -10.74
CA GLY A 46 -15.28 -3.62 -9.75
C GLY A 46 -14.78 -3.75 -8.31
N ALA A 47 -13.60 -3.23 -7.98
CA ALA A 47 -13.17 -3.15 -6.59
C ALA A 47 -14.03 -2.17 -5.79
N ILE A 48 -14.24 -2.50 -4.51
CA ILE A 48 -14.98 -1.66 -3.56
C ILE A 48 -13.99 -1.18 -2.49
N SER A 49 -14.04 0.11 -2.14
CA SER A 49 -13.30 0.65 -1.01
C SER A 49 -14.08 0.37 0.26
N PHE A 50 -13.46 -0.29 1.23
CA PHE A 50 -14.00 -0.41 2.57
C PHE A 50 -13.23 0.56 3.46
N ASP A 51 -13.59 1.84 3.38
CA ASP A 51 -13.00 2.86 4.24
C ASP A 51 -13.49 2.59 5.67
N ARG A 52 -12.63 2.03 6.51
CA ARG A 52 -12.89 1.86 7.94
C ARG A 52 -12.19 2.98 8.68
N GLU A 53 -12.96 3.77 9.42
CA GLU A 53 -12.40 4.76 10.33
C GLU A 53 -11.59 4.05 11.42
N GLU A 54 -10.25 4.07 11.29
CA GLU A 54 -9.35 3.53 12.30
C GLU A 54 -9.26 4.51 13.47
N VAL A 55 -9.79 4.07 14.61
CA VAL A 55 -9.75 4.81 15.88
C VAL A 55 -8.42 4.54 16.59
N LYS A 56 -7.71 5.61 16.98
CA LYS A 56 -6.49 5.53 17.79
C LYS A 56 -6.60 6.34 19.07
N PHE A 57 -5.91 5.88 20.11
CA PHE A 57 -5.87 6.55 21.41
C PHE A 57 -4.61 7.40 21.54
N ARG A 58 -4.75 8.60 22.09
CA ARG A 58 -3.63 9.39 22.59
C ARG A 58 -3.42 8.97 24.05
N LEU A 59 -2.25 8.43 24.36
CA LEU A 59 -1.90 7.99 25.71
C LEU A 59 -0.98 9.01 26.38
N ASP A 60 -1.03 9.11 27.70
CA ASP A 60 -0.01 9.78 28.51
C ASP A 60 1.21 8.87 28.76
N GLU A 61 2.21 9.37 29.48
CA GLU A 61 3.45 8.65 29.81
C GLU A 61 3.20 7.37 30.63
N ASN A 62 2.07 7.28 31.33
CA ASN A 62 1.66 6.13 32.13
C ASN A 62 0.72 5.18 31.36
N GLY A 63 0.48 5.44 30.07
CA GLY A 63 -0.39 4.63 29.21
C GLY A 63 -1.88 4.92 29.38
N LYS A 64 -2.29 5.98 30.09
CA LYS A 64 -3.69 6.34 30.27
C LYS A 64 -4.21 7.09 29.05
N PRO A 65 -5.38 6.73 28.49
CA PRO A 65 -5.93 7.41 27.34
C PRO A 65 -6.39 8.83 27.71
N LEU A 66 -5.76 9.81 27.08
CA LEU A 66 -6.11 11.24 27.14
C LEU A 66 -7.21 11.60 26.14
N GLY A 67 -7.37 10.82 25.08
CA GLY A 67 -8.39 11.06 24.06
C GLY A 67 -8.29 10.11 22.88
N VAL A 68 -9.18 10.34 21.92
CA VAL A 68 -9.32 9.54 20.71
C VAL A 68 -9.08 10.42 19.49
N TYR A 69 -8.41 9.88 18.47
CA TYR A 69 -8.29 10.51 17.17
C TYR A 69 -8.55 9.47 16.06
N PHE A 70 -9.13 9.93 14.97
CA PHE A 70 -9.35 9.13 13.79
C PHE A 70 -8.15 9.26 12.86
N LYS A 71 -7.67 8.13 12.35
CA LYS A 71 -6.58 8.12 11.39
C LYS A 71 -7.15 8.37 9.99
N GLU A 72 -6.86 9.54 9.45
CA GLU A 72 -7.19 9.86 8.06
C GLU A 72 -6.26 9.13 7.10
N GLN A 73 -6.84 8.55 6.04
CA GLN A 73 -6.09 7.94 4.96
C GLN A 73 -5.74 8.98 3.90
N LYS A 74 -4.45 9.29 3.76
CA LYS A 74 -3.96 10.26 2.77
C LYS A 74 -3.39 9.58 1.52
N GLU A 75 -3.00 10.36 0.52
CA GLU A 75 -2.45 9.84 -0.75
C GLU A 75 -1.22 8.96 -0.52
N SER A 76 -0.33 9.33 0.39
CA SER A 76 0.84 8.51 0.74
C SER A 76 0.46 7.12 1.28
N ASN A 77 -0.65 7.00 2.01
CA ASN A 77 -1.17 5.71 2.47
C ASN A 77 -1.73 4.90 1.30
N GLN A 78 -2.52 5.55 0.45
CA GLN A 78 -3.10 4.92 -0.75
C GLN A 78 -2.02 4.44 -1.72
N MET A 79 -0.94 5.21 -1.87
CA MET A 79 0.20 4.86 -2.73
C MET A 79 0.79 3.51 -2.33
N ILE A 80 1.14 3.35 -1.05
CA ILE A 80 1.69 2.08 -0.54
C ILE A 80 0.66 0.95 -0.63
N GLU A 81 -0.60 1.21 -0.34
CA GLU A 81 -1.67 0.21 -0.43
C GLU A 81 -1.78 -0.39 -1.83
N GLU A 82 -1.80 0.43 -2.89
CA GLU A 82 -1.92 -0.07 -4.27
C GLU A 82 -0.73 -0.93 -4.69
N PHE A 83 0.50 -0.58 -4.28
CA PHE A 83 1.68 -1.40 -4.56
C PHE A 83 1.65 -2.72 -3.78
N MET A 84 1.20 -2.71 -2.53
CA MET A 84 1.05 -3.95 -1.75
C MET A 84 -0.03 -4.86 -2.35
N LEU A 85 -1.16 -4.31 -2.78
CA LEU A 85 -2.21 -5.07 -3.47
C LEU A 85 -1.70 -5.65 -4.79
N LEU A 86 -0.94 -4.89 -5.57
CA LEU A 86 -0.32 -5.35 -6.80
C LEU A 86 0.64 -6.52 -6.53
N ALA A 87 1.52 -6.38 -5.53
CA ALA A 87 2.47 -7.42 -5.14
C ALA A 87 1.74 -8.71 -4.73
N ASN A 88 0.73 -8.59 -3.86
CA ASN A 88 -0.07 -9.73 -3.40
C ASN A 88 -0.78 -10.43 -4.56
N ARG A 89 -1.35 -9.66 -5.51
CA ARG A 89 -1.97 -10.24 -6.71
C ARG A 89 -0.95 -11.03 -7.53
N ARG A 90 0.24 -10.48 -7.77
CA ARG A 90 1.28 -11.16 -8.55
C ARG A 90 1.78 -12.43 -7.89
N VAL A 91 1.96 -12.42 -6.57
CA VAL A 91 2.32 -13.62 -5.82
C VAL A 91 1.20 -14.66 -5.88
N ALA A 92 -0.06 -14.25 -5.73
CA ALA A 92 -1.20 -15.16 -5.84
C ALA A 92 -1.30 -15.79 -7.25
N GLU A 93 -1.14 -15.00 -8.32
CA GLU A 93 -1.09 -15.48 -9.71
C GLU A 93 0.03 -16.51 -9.91
N PHE A 94 1.22 -16.22 -9.40
CA PHE A 94 2.38 -17.11 -9.49
C PHE A 94 2.15 -18.42 -8.72
N CYS A 95 1.63 -18.36 -7.51
CA CYS A 95 1.40 -19.52 -6.65
C CYS A 95 0.20 -20.38 -7.09
N ALA A 96 -0.78 -19.78 -7.78
CA ALA A 96 -2.01 -20.46 -8.18
C ALA A 96 -1.79 -21.61 -9.17
N HIS A 97 -0.66 -21.64 -9.88
CA HIS A 97 -0.38 -22.66 -10.89
C HIS A 97 0.82 -23.51 -10.46
N ARG A 98 0.68 -24.84 -10.48
CA ARG A 98 1.78 -25.80 -10.34
C ARG A 98 2.10 -26.41 -11.70
N ARG A 99 3.37 -26.72 -11.95
CA ARG A 99 3.74 -27.56 -13.10
C ARG A 99 3.53 -29.03 -12.73
N ASN A 100 2.81 -29.78 -13.57
CA ASN A 100 2.75 -31.24 -13.42
C ASN A 100 4.01 -31.91 -13.97
N GLU A 101 4.12 -33.23 -13.79
CA GLU A 101 5.22 -34.07 -14.28
C GLU A 101 5.45 -33.96 -15.80
N LYS A 102 4.44 -33.50 -16.56
CA LYS A 102 4.50 -33.26 -18.01
C LYS A 102 4.79 -31.79 -18.37
N GLY A 103 5.17 -30.96 -17.40
CA GLY A 103 5.52 -29.54 -17.58
C GLY A 103 4.34 -28.58 -17.82
N ARG A 104 3.09 -29.05 -17.77
CA ARG A 104 1.90 -28.22 -17.98
C ARG A 104 1.50 -27.49 -16.70
N ALA A 105 1.08 -26.23 -16.83
CA ALA A 105 0.51 -25.47 -15.72
C ALA A 105 -0.89 -26.02 -15.37
N VAL A 106 -1.07 -26.47 -14.14
CA VAL A 106 -2.35 -26.93 -13.57
C VAL A 106 -2.65 -26.13 -12.31
N PRO A 107 -3.93 -25.82 -12.02
CA PRO A 107 -4.30 -25.13 -10.79
C PRO A 107 -3.79 -25.88 -9.55
N ARG A 108 -3.23 -25.12 -8.61
CA ARG A 108 -2.86 -25.62 -7.28
C ARG A 108 -4.12 -25.63 -6.42
N THR A 109 -4.51 -26.80 -5.93
CA THR A 109 -5.57 -26.91 -4.92
C THR A 109 -5.03 -26.29 -3.64
N MET A 110 -5.56 -25.13 -3.23
CA MET A 110 -5.31 -24.59 -1.90
C MET A 110 -6.25 -25.33 -0.95
N VAL A 111 -5.70 -26.08 0.01
CA VAL A 111 -6.43 -26.75 1.09
C VAL A 111 -6.29 -25.90 2.33
#